data_AF-A0A4U1IZ88-F1
#
_entry.id   AF-A0A4U1IZ88-F1
#
_cell.length_a   1.000
_cell.length_b   1.000
_cell.length_c   1.000
_cell.angle_alpha   90.00
_cell.angle_beta   90.00
_cell.angle_gamma   90.00
#
_symmetry.space_group_name_H-M   'P 1'
#
loop_
_entity.id
_entity.type
_entity.pdbx_description
1 polymer ?
#
loop_
_entity_poly.entity_id
_entity_poly.type
_entity_poly.pdbx_seq_one_letter_code
_entity_poly.pdbx_strand_id
1 'polypeptide(L)'
;MAFGDGDDAEREPCLRRSANRGDRALTFPRILPSQPQAARRPARLAAARGACYASRRPRAESAGDAGVQEGARMTATTPLPVSTAPWKPDLKIAVLLGVVSALAVAALIPYLVQLMPDKFAKLPVPLPVLVVAQSLQALVLMGLTSLAGLRMGRRVGLGAPLLQRWINHEPLVLAPRPLQAILLGVAAALGVVALSAGIDPFLPPMLHPPAKSGAGESALNGFLASFYGGIAEELQLRLFLMTLMVWLVAVLRKARPSPRVYGIAIAMAALLFGVGHLPAAHHVWGLDAVVVVRTVLLNSIAGLAFGWLYWKRGLEMAILAHFSADIVLHVLAPLVAKAA
;
A
#
# COMPACT_ATOMS: atom_id res chain seq x y z
N MET A 1 65.02 1.97 23.22
CA MET A 1 64.20 2.02 24.45
C MET A 1 62.98 1.16 24.19
N ALA A 2 63.09 -0.17 24.36
CA ALA A 2 62.91 -0.95 25.60
C ALA A 2 61.41 -1.10 25.96
N PHE A 3 60.79 -2.26 25.66
CA PHE A 3 60.62 -3.48 26.49
C PHE A 3 59.58 -3.28 27.62
N GLY A 4 58.61 -4.15 27.97
CA GLY A 4 58.22 -5.55 27.66
C GLY A 4 56.77 -5.74 28.20
N ASP A 5 55.94 -6.69 27.74
CA ASP A 5 55.89 -8.17 27.94
C ASP A 5 55.39 -8.68 29.30
N GLY A 6 54.54 -9.73 29.25
CA GLY A 6 54.11 -10.63 30.34
C GLY A 6 52.60 -10.58 30.63
N ASP A 7 51.70 -11.36 30.01
CA ASP A 7 51.46 -12.82 30.14
C ASP A 7 51.31 -13.32 31.61
N ASP A 8 50.12 -13.83 31.96
CA ASP A 8 49.97 -15.24 32.37
C ASP A 8 48.51 -15.65 32.64
N ALA A 9 48.21 -16.86 32.18
CA ALA A 9 46.97 -17.61 32.33
C ALA A 9 46.90 -18.34 33.68
N GLU A 10 45.70 -18.65 34.18
CA GLU A 10 45.46 -19.98 34.77
C GLU A 10 43.97 -20.33 34.96
N ARG A 11 43.70 -21.63 34.90
CA ARG A 11 42.38 -22.31 34.85
C ARG A 11 41.94 -22.78 36.25
N GLU A 12 40.63 -22.79 36.47
CA GLU A 12 39.75 -23.62 37.34
C GLU A 12 40.34 -24.51 38.48
N PRO A 13 39.63 -24.66 39.63
CA PRO A 13 38.65 -25.78 39.72
C PRO A 13 37.37 -25.57 40.57
N CYS A 14 36.37 -26.36 40.17
CA CYS A 14 35.10 -26.72 40.80
C CYS A 14 35.22 -27.22 42.26
N LEU A 15 34.33 -26.81 43.18
CA LEU A 15 33.93 -27.58 44.37
C LEU A 15 32.59 -27.13 45.00
N ARG A 16 31.75 -28.12 45.33
CA ARG A 16 30.44 -28.04 46.01
C ARG A 16 30.55 -27.89 47.53
N ARG A 17 29.58 -27.21 48.17
CA ARG A 17 28.77 -27.59 49.37
C ARG A 17 28.08 -26.33 49.94
N SER A 18 26.76 -26.20 49.89
CA SER A 18 25.77 -26.67 50.90
C SER A 18 25.92 -26.05 52.30
N ALA A 19 25.03 -25.13 52.67
CA ALA A 19 24.31 -25.13 53.96
C ALA A 19 23.13 -24.15 53.94
N ASN A 20 22.12 -24.50 54.73
CA ASN A 20 20.71 -24.11 54.68
C ASN A 20 20.34 -23.26 55.91
N ARG A 21 19.35 -22.35 55.79
CA ARG A 21 18.38 -21.87 56.81
C ARG A 21 17.58 -20.71 56.22
N GLY A 22 16.29 -20.90 55.92
CA GLY A 22 15.17 -20.54 56.80
C GLY A 22 14.73 -19.10 56.49
N ASP A 23 13.48 -18.74 56.18
CA ASP A 23 12.22 -19.29 56.65
C ASP A 23 11.05 -18.71 55.81
N ARG A 24 9.96 -19.49 55.74
CA ARG A 24 8.55 -19.11 55.50
C ARG A 24 8.02 -18.79 54.09
N ALA A 25 7.32 -19.82 53.61
CA ALA A 25 6.32 -19.89 52.56
C ALA A 25 5.09 -18.98 52.75
N LEU A 26 4.48 -18.58 51.62
CA LEU A 26 3.07 -18.84 51.32
C LEU A 26 2.91 -19.12 49.81
N THR A 27 2.45 -20.33 49.49
CA THR A 27 2.12 -20.91 48.17
C THR A 27 0.59 -20.88 47.96
N PHE A 28 0.01 -20.80 46.76
CA PHE A 28 -0.19 -21.85 45.72
C PHE A 28 -1.18 -21.28 44.62
N PRO A 29 -1.49 -21.96 43.50
CA PRO A 29 -0.64 -22.35 42.36
C PRO A 29 -1.15 -21.85 40.98
N ARG A 30 -0.25 -21.90 40.00
CA ARG A 30 -0.49 -21.74 38.56
C ARG A 30 -0.76 -23.12 37.93
N ILE A 31 -1.86 -23.26 37.21
CA ILE A 31 -2.26 -24.49 36.49
C ILE A 31 -1.50 -24.56 35.15
N LEU A 32 -0.81 -25.68 34.89
CA LEU A 32 -0.30 -26.09 33.58
C LEU A 32 -0.75 -27.55 33.31
N PRO A 33 -1.08 -27.92 32.07
CA PRO A 33 -1.72 -29.20 31.77
C PRO A 33 -0.70 -30.34 31.58
N SER A 34 -1.11 -31.52 32.06
CA SER A 34 -0.45 -32.82 31.86
C SER A 34 -1.07 -33.59 30.69
N GLN A 35 -0.22 -34.10 29.80
CA GLN A 35 -0.42 -35.28 28.93
C GLN A 35 0.70 -36.26 29.32
N PRO A 36 0.52 -37.60 29.36
CA PRO A 36 0.15 -38.38 28.17
C PRO A 36 -0.63 -39.70 28.42
N GLN A 37 -1.18 -40.32 27.37
CA GLN A 37 -0.99 -41.76 27.09
C GLN A 37 -1.57 -42.16 25.72
N ALA A 38 -0.78 -42.97 25.00
CA ALA A 38 -0.99 -43.40 23.63
C ALA A 38 -1.77 -44.72 23.53
N ALA A 39 -2.67 -44.82 22.54
CA ALA A 39 -3.36 -46.04 22.14
C ALA A 39 -2.70 -46.68 20.89
N ARG A 40 -2.90 -48.00 20.78
CA ARG A 40 -2.15 -49.00 19.99
C ARG A 40 -2.33 -48.93 18.45
N ARG A 41 -1.35 -49.54 17.75
CA ARG A 41 -1.16 -49.71 16.29
C ARG A 41 -2.30 -50.48 15.56
N PRO A 42 -2.26 -50.57 14.21
CA PRO A 42 -1.52 -51.66 13.56
C PRO A 42 -0.57 -51.22 12.43
N ALA A 43 0.40 -52.10 12.16
CA ALA A 43 1.54 -51.94 11.29
C ALA A 43 1.24 -52.26 9.81
N ARG A 44 1.96 -51.57 8.90
CA ARG A 44 2.25 -52.08 7.55
C ARG A 44 3.77 -52.04 7.31
N LEU A 45 4.27 -53.16 6.79
CA LEU A 45 5.67 -53.41 6.43
C LEU A 45 6.15 -52.50 5.30
N ALA A 46 7.40 -52.04 5.40
CA ALA A 46 8.31 -51.98 4.25
C ALA A 46 9.77 -51.91 4.75
N ALA A 47 10.58 -52.85 4.28
CA ALA A 47 11.98 -53.01 4.60
C ALA A 47 12.85 -51.90 3.99
N ALA A 48 13.80 -51.37 4.77
CA ALA A 48 14.90 -50.56 4.25
C ALA A 48 16.21 -51.22 4.65
N ARG A 49 16.91 -51.75 3.63
CA ARG A 49 18.27 -52.28 3.71
C ARG A 49 19.24 -51.14 3.98
N GLY A 50 20.19 -51.37 4.89
CA GLY A 50 21.30 -50.46 5.13
C GLY A 50 22.29 -50.44 3.97
N ALA A 51 22.97 -49.30 3.81
CA ALA A 51 24.25 -49.22 3.15
C ALA A 51 25.06 -48.11 3.82
N CYS A 52 26.08 -48.54 4.55
CA CYS A 52 27.15 -47.72 5.08
C CYS A 52 28.03 -47.28 3.90
N TYR A 53 28.30 -45.99 3.74
CA TYR A 53 29.33 -45.52 2.80
C TYR A 53 30.23 -44.50 3.49
N ALA A 54 31.43 -44.96 3.84
CA ALA A 54 32.57 -44.13 4.17
C ALA A 54 33.48 -44.11 2.94
N SER A 55 33.85 -42.93 2.46
CA SER A 55 35.19 -42.69 1.90
C SER A 55 35.44 -41.22 1.55
N ARG A 56 36.41 -40.65 2.28
CA ARG A 56 37.59 -39.91 1.83
C ARG A 56 37.41 -38.77 0.80
N ARG A 57 37.60 -37.53 1.27
CA ARG A 57 38.14 -36.42 0.47
C ARG A 57 39.67 -36.49 0.43
N PRO A 58 40.31 -36.20 -0.72
CA PRO A 58 41.64 -35.63 -0.76
C PRO A 58 41.61 -34.12 -1.00
N ARG A 59 42.78 -33.54 -0.80
CA ARG A 59 43.14 -32.16 -0.50
C ARG A 59 43.39 -31.32 -1.77
N ALA A 60 43.53 -30.02 -1.54
CA ALA A 60 43.82 -28.95 -2.48
C ALA A 60 45.11 -29.10 -3.30
N GLU A 61 45.05 -28.65 -4.56
CA GLU A 61 46.12 -28.19 -5.45
C GLU A 61 45.48 -27.06 -6.29
N SER A 62 45.86 -25.79 -6.14
CA SER A 62 47.09 -25.08 -6.54
C SER A 62 46.73 -24.10 -7.66
N ALA A 63 47.07 -22.83 -7.43
CA ALA A 63 46.83 -21.71 -8.32
C ALA A 63 47.54 -21.87 -9.68
N GLY A 64 46.89 -21.36 -10.74
CA GLY A 64 47.43 -21.30 -12.08
C GLY A 64 46.58 -20.38 -12.94
N ASP A 65 46.99 -19.11 -12.96
CA ASP A 65 46.93 -18.17 -14.08
C ASP A 65 45.67 -18.15 -14.97
N ALA A 66 44.85 -17.11 -14.78
CA ALA A 66 43.87 -16.69 -15.76
C ALA A 66 43.78 -15.16 -15.74
N GLY A 67 44.51 -14.52 -16.66
CA GLY A 67 44.21 -13.16 -17.08
C GLY A 67 42.77 -13.10 -17.59
N VAL A 68 41.88 -12.55 -16.78
CA VAL A 68 40.48 -12.35 -17.16
C VAL A 68 40.34 -10.94 -17.73
N GLN A 69 40.20 -10.93 -19.05
CA GLN A 69 39.55 -9.93 -19.88
C GLN A 69 38.65 -8.98 -19.08
N GLU A 70 39.03 -7.70 -19.04
CA GLU A 70 38.14 -6.58 -18.76
C GLU A 70 37.20 -6.37 -19.97
N GLY A 71 36.44 -7.43 -20.29
CA GLY A 71 35.45 -7.47 -21.34
C GLY A 71 34.14 -6.91 -20.81
N ALA A 72 33.81 -5.71 -21.26
CA ALA A 72 32.47 -5.17 -21.40
C ALA A 72 31.36 -6.00 -20.71
N ARG A 73 31.05 -5.67 -19.45
CA ARG A 73 29.74 -5.99 -18.86
C ARG A 73 28.70 -5.13 -19.58
N MET A 74 28.37 -5.50 -20.82
CA MET A 74 27.07 -5.17 -21.41
C MET A 74 26.04 -5.60 -20.38
N THR A 75 25.35 -4.63 -19.80
CA THR A 75 24.28 -4.84 -18.83
C THR A 75 23.26 -5.77 -19.47
N ALA A 76 23.27 -7.04 -19.09
CA ALA A 76 22.29 -8.02 -19.57
C ALA A 76 20.91 -7.53 -19.12
N THR A 77 20.18 -6.88 -20.03
CA THR A 77 18.82 -6.41 -19.79
C THR A 77 17.95 -7.63 -19.63
N THR A 78 17.42 -7.84 -18.41
CA THR A 78 16.49 -8.94 -18.17
C THR A 78 15.25 -8.74 -19.05
N PRO A 79 14.93 -9.72 -19.92
CA PRO A 79 13.82 -9.59 -20.86
C PRO A 79 12.49 -9.43 -20.14
N LEU A 80 11.57 -8.69 -20.76
CA LEU A 80 10.21 -8.51 -20.25
C LEU A 80 9.47 -9.87 -20.29
N PRO A 81 8.82 -10.30 -19.19
CA PRO A 81 8.06 -11.55 -19.21
C PRO A 81 6.87 -11.46 -20.18
N VAL A 82 6.67 -12.52 -20.98
CA VAL A 82 5.47 -12.67 -21.80
C VAL A 82 4.32 -13.06 -20.89
N SER A 83 3.31 -12.19 -20.76
CA SER A 83 2.09 -12.52 -20.00
C SER A 83 1.22 -13.48 -20.81
N THR A 84 1.26 -14.78 -20.47
CA THR A 84 0.35 -15.81 -20.98
C THR A 84 -0.91 -15.99 -20.11
N ALA A 85 -1.06 -15.19 -19.05
CA ALA A 85 -2.18 -15.30 -18.12
C ALA A 85 -3.53 -15.08 -18.83
N PRO A 86 -4.54 -15.94 -18.56
CA PRO A 86 -5.88 -15.75 -19.09
C PRO A 86 -6.50 -14.45 -18.56
N TRP A 87 -7.41 -13.84 -19.32
CA TRP A 87 -8.03 -12.56 -18.97
C TRP A 87 -9.21 -12.70 -17.98
N LYS A 88 -9.85 -13.88 -17.91
CA LYS A 88 -11.03 -14.12 -17.06
C LYS A 88 -10.79 -13.86 -15.57
N PRO A 89 -9.66 -14.27 -14.96
CA PRO A 89 -9.33 -13.94 -13.57
C PRO A 89 -9.24 -12.42 -13.31
N ASP A 90 -8.67 -11.67 -14.26
CA ASP A 90 -8.58 -10.20 -14.16
C ASP A 90 -9.97 -9.57 -14.30
N LEU A 91 -10.82 -10.09 -15.19
CA LEU A 91 -12.20 -9.62 -15.36
C LEU A 91 -13.02 -9.75 -14.08
N LYS A 92 -12.92 -10.87 -13.35
CA LYS A 92 -13.66 -11.06 -12.10
C LYS A 92 -13.35 -9.97 -11.08
N ILE A 93 -12.06 -9.68 -10.90
CA ILE A 93 -11.61 -8.61 -9.98
C ILE A 93 -12.06 -7.25 -10.50
N ALA A 94 -11.91 -7.00 -11.81
CA ALA A 94 -12.31 -5.73 -12.42
C ALA A 94 -13.82 -5.45 -12.27
N VAL A 95 -14.68 -6.45 -12.45
CA VAL A 95 -16.13 -6.32 -12.23
C VAL A 95 -16.43 -5.99 -10.77
N LEU A 96 -15.79 -6.68 -9.82
CA LEU A 96 -15.93 -6.38 -8.40
C LEU A 96 -15.53 -4.93 -8.09
N LEU A 97 -14.36 -4.50 -8.57
CA LEU A 97 -13.86 -3.15 -8.36
C LEU A 97 -14.77 -2.09 -9.00
N GLY A 98 -15.35 -2.39 -10.17
CA GLY A 98 -16.37 -1.55 -10.79
C GLY A 98 -17.62 -1.41 -9.92
N VAL A 99 -18.17 -2.52 -9.41
CA VAL A 99 -19.36 -2.49 -8.53
C VAL A 99 -19.08 -1.71 -7.24
N VAL A 100 -17.95 -1.97 -6.58
CA VAL A 100 -17.58 -1.26 -5.35
C VAL A 100 -17.35 0.23 -5.62
N SER A 101 -16.78 0.59 -6.78
CA SER A 101 -16.62 2.00 -7.17
C SER A 101 -17.95 2.70 -7.46
N ALA A 102 -18.93 1.99 -8.04
CA ALA A 102 -20.27 2.52 -8.24
C ALA A 102 -20.94 2.88 -6.91
N LEU A 103 -20.81 2.00 -5.91
CA LEU A 103 -21.28 2.26 -4.55
C LEU A 103 -20.53 3.43 -3.90
N ALA A 104 -19.21 3.51 -4.08
CA ALA A 104 -18.40 4.61 -3.58
C ALA A 104 -18.79 5.96 -4.20
N VAL A 105 -19.12 5.99 -5.49
CA VAL A 105 -19.64 7.20 -6.16
C VAL A 105 -20.99 7.61 -5.63
N ALA A 106 -21.90 6.67 -5.38
CA ALA A 106 -23.17 6.99 -4.72
C ALA A 106 -22.94 7.59 -3.31
N ALA A 107 -22.02 7.01 -2.54
CA ALA A 107 -21.65 7.47 -1.19
C ALA A 107 -20.97 8.85 -1.19
N LEU A 108 -20.30 9.24 -2.28
CA LEU A 108 -19.68 10.55 -2.43
C LEU A 108 -20.70 11.70 -2.55
N ILE A 109 -21.90 11.45 -3.06
CA ILE A 109 -22.86 12.50 -3.44
C ILE A 109 -23.22 13.47 -2.29
N PRO A 110 -23.51 13.04 -1.05
CA PRO A 110 -23.77 13.95 0.06
C PRO A 110 -22.65 14.96 0.31
N TYR A 111 -21.38 14.52 0.19
CA TYR A 111 -20.23 15.39 0.32
C TYR A 111 -20.16 16.42 -0.82
N LEU A 112 -20.46 16.02 -2.06
CA LEU A 112 -20.50 16.95 -3.19
C LEU A 112 -21.65 17.97 -3.09
N VAL A 113 -22.82 17.54 -2.59
CA VAL A 113 -23.95 18.44 -2.31
C VAL A 113 -23.54 19.48 -1.27
N GLN A 114 -22.82 19.06 -0.22
CA GLN A 114 -22.29 19.98 0.78
C GLN A 114 -21.20 20.91 0.22
N LEU A 115 -20.31 20.39 -0.63
CA LEU A 115 -19.19 21.14 -1.20
C LEU A 115 -19.62 22.17 -2.25
N MET A 116 -20.66 21.86 -3.04
CA MET A 116 -21.09 22.67 -4.19
C MET A 116 -22.62 22.88 -4.22
N PRO A 117 -23.23 23.42 -3.14
CA PRO A 117 -24.69 23.46 -3.00
C PRO A 117 -25.39 24.16 -4.17
N ASP A 118 -24.80 25.24 -4.69
CA ASP A 118 -25.34 26.01 -5.82
C ASP A 118 -25.45 25.18 -7.12
N LYS A 119 -24.50 24.26 -7.36
CA LYS A 119 -24.54 23.38 -8.54
C LYS A 119 -25.65 22.36 -8.43
N PHE A 120 -25.82 21.79 -7.24
CA PHE A 120 -26.86 20.78 -6.99
C PHE A 120 -28.27 21.40 -6.97
N ALA A 121 -28.41 22.65 -6.50
CA ALA A 121 -29.68 23.38 -6.54
C ALA A 121 -30.15 23.70 -7.97
N LYS A 122 -29.23 23.79 -8.94
CA LYS A 122 -29.51 24.12 -10.35
C LYS A 122 -29.48 22.90 -11.28
N LEU A 123 -29.54 21.69 -10.74
CA LEU A 123 -29.50 20.48 -11.57
C LEU A 123 -30.71 20.42 -12.51
N PRO A 124 -30.51 20.12 -13.80
CA PRO A 124 -31.60 19.97 -14.76
C PRO A 124 -32.35 18.63 -14.59
N VAL A 125 -31.87 17.74 -13.72
CA VAL A 125 -32.41 16.41 -13.48
C VAL A 125 -32.54 16.12 -11.98
N PRO A 126 -33.48 15.25 -11.55
CA PRO A 126 -33.60 14.87 -10.15
C PRO A 126 -32.33 14.19 -9.61
N LEU A 127 -32.00 14.45 -8.34
CA LEU A 127 -30.80 13.90 -7.68
C LEU A 127 -30.69 12.36 -7.77
N PRO A 128 -31.76 11.56 -7.56
CA PRO A 128 -31.66 10.11 -7.71
C PRO A 128 -31.24 9.66 -9.11
N VAL A 129 -31.67 10.38 -10.15
CA VAL A 129 -31.28 10.08 -11.54
C VAL A 129 -29.80 10.34 -11.74
N LEU A 130 -29.28 11.46 -11.23
CA LEU A 130 -27.85 11.75 -11.25
C LEU A 130 -27.04 10.69 -10.51
N VAL A 131 -27.47 10.29 -9.31
CA VAL A 131 -26.79 9.25 -8.50
C VAL A 131 -26.69 7.95 -9.29
N VAL A 132 -27.80 7.46 -9.87
CA VAL A 132 -27.82 6.23 -10.66
C VAL A 132 -26.92 6.37 -11.90
N ALA A 133 -27.04 7.46 -12.64
CA ALA A 133 -26.25 7.68 -13.85
C ALA A 133 -24.74 7.71 -13.56
N GLN A 134 -24.32 8.45 -12.53
CA GLN A 134 -22.92 8.53 -12.13
C GLN A 134 -22.39 7.19 -11.60
N SER A 135 -23.22 6.44 -10.86
CA SER A 135 -22.85 5.11 -10.36
C SER A 135 -22.68 4.09 -11.49
N LEU A 136 -23.58 4.10 -12.48
CA LEU A 136 -23.46 3.25 -13.68
C LEU A 136 -22.24 3.63 -14.53
N GLN A 137 -21.99 4.93 -14.70
CA GLN A 137 -20.78 5.41 -15.35
C GLN A 137 -19.52 4.91 -14.62
N ALA A 138 -19.49 4.99 -13.29
CA ALA A 138 -18.38 4.53 -12.48
C ALA A 138 -18.19 3.00 -12.57
N LEU A 139 -19.28 2.22 -12.55
CA LEU A 139 -19.25 0.77 -12.76
C LEU A 139 -18.49 0.42 -14.05
N VAL A 140 -18.87 1.05 -15.16
CA VAL A 140 -18.29 0.78 -16.46
C VAL A 140 -16.85 1.30 -16.53
N LEU A 141 -16.63 2.58 -16.21
CA LEU A 141 -15.33 3.21 -16.35
C LEU A 141 -14.28 2.58 -15.41
N MET A 142 -14.61 2.41 -14.13
CA MET A 142 -13.69 1.80 -13.16
C MET A 142 -13.49 0.32 -13.41
N GLY A 143 -14.50 -0.39 -13.90
CA GLY A 143 -14.34 -1.78 -14.34
C GLY A 143 -13.35 -1.89 -15.51
N LEU A 144 -13.50 -1.06 -16.55
CA LEU A 144 -12.62 -1.07 -17.72
C LEU A 144 -11.18 -0.64 -17.38
N THR A 145 -11.00 0.44 -16.62
CA THR A 145 -9.66 0.89 -16.21
C THR A 145 -8.99 -0.10 -15.26
N SER A 146 -9.74 -0.74 -14.36
CA SER A 146 -9.22 -1.80 -13.50
C SER A 146 -8.79 -3.02 -14.29
N LEU A 147 -9.59 -3.45 -15.28
CA LEU A 147 -9.22 -4.55 -16.16
C LEU A 147 -7.94 -4.22 -16.92
N ALA A 148 -7.84 -3.04 -17.52
CA ALA A 148 -6.64 -2.59 -18.22
C ALA A 148 -5.43 -2.54 -17.29
N GLY A 149 -5.59 -1.98 -16.08
CA GLY A 149 -4.55 -1.89 -15.06
C GLY A 149 -4.04 -3.25 -14.61
N LEU A 150 -4.92 -4.19 -14.27
CA LEU A 150 -4.54 -5.57 -13.93
C LEU A 150 -3.83 -6.26 -15.09
N ARG A 151 -4.35 -6.10 -16.32
CA ARG A 151 -3.77 -6.71 -17.52
C ARG A 151 -2.34 -6.23 -17.78
N MET A 152 -2.12 -4.92 -17.73
CA MET A 152 -0.80 -4.31 -17.88
C MET A 152 0.11 -4.68 -16.71
N GLY A 153 -0.43 -4.66 -15.50
CA GLY A 153 0.24 -4.92 -14.23
C GLY A 153 0.91 -6.29 -14.17
N ARG A 154 0.31 -7.33 -14.77
CA ARG A 154 0.94 -8.66 -14.86
C ARG A 154 2.32 -8.67 -15.54
N ARG A 155 2.60 -7.72 -16.45
CA ARG A 155 3.92 -7.63 -17.12
C ARG A 155 4.95 -6.85 -16.32
N VAL A 156 4.51 -5.98 -15.41
CA VAL A 156 5.35 -5.04 -14.67
C VAL A 156 5.29 -5.23 -13.15
N GLY A 157 4.71 -6.33 -12.67
CA GLY A 157 4.68 -6.66 -11.24
C GLY A 157 3.85 -5.69 -10.39
N LEU A 158 2.80 -5.10 -10.96
CA LEU A 158 1.85 -4.24 -10.27
C LEU A 158 0.46 -4.88 -10.31
N GLY A 159 -0.37 -4.66 -9.27
CA GLY A 159 -1.69 -5.28 -9.20
C GLY A 159 -2.31 -5.25 -7.81
N ALA A 160 -3.26 -6.15 -7.60
CA ALA A 160 -4.04 -6.29 -6.37
C ALA A 160 -3.77 -7.67 -5.73
N PRO A 161 -2.62 -7.87 -5.07
CA PRO A 161 -2.16 -9.17 -4.61
C PRO A 161 -3.10 -9.88 -3.62
N LEU A 162 -3.85 -9.13 -2.78
CA LEU A 162 -4.81 -9.74 -1.86
C LEU A 162 -6.07 -10.19 -2.59
N LEU A 163 -6.62 -9.36 -3.48
CA LEU A 163 -7.78 -9.70 -4.30
C LEU A 163 -7.46 -10.86 -5.25
N GLN A 164 -6.28 -10.88 -5.86
CA GLN A 164 -5.79 -11.98 -6.68
C GLN A 164 -5.69 -13.28 -5.87
N ARG A 165 -5.20 -13.21 -4.63
CA ARG A 165 -5.18 -14.37 -3.73
C ARG A 165 -6.59 -14.82 -3.35
N TRP A 166 -7.47 -13.91 -2.97
CA TRP A 166 -8.79 -14.25 -2.43
C TRP A 166 -9.76 -14.75 -3.50
N ILE A 167 -9.75 -14.14 -4.70
CA ILE A 167 -10.73 -14.39 -5.76
C ILE A 167 -10.21 -15.44 -6.75
N ASN A 168 -8.92 -15.38 -7.07
CA ASN A 168 -8.31 -16.24 -8.09
C ASN A 168 -7.40 -17.33 -7.51
N HIS A 169 -7.24 -17.39 -6.19
CA HIS A 169 -6.35 -18.33 -5.49
C HIS A 169 -4.88 -18.23 -5.95
N GLU A 170 -4.45 -17.05 -6.43
CA GLU A 170 -3.07 -16.80 -6.82
C GLU A 170 -2.14 -16.76 -5.58
N PRO A 171 -0.88 -17.22 -5.70
CA PRO A 171 0.07 -17.14 -4.60
C PRO A 171 0.36 -15.68 -4.24
N LEU A 172 0.53 -15.42 -2.94
CA LEU A 172 0.82 -14.07 -2.46
C LEU A 172 2.28 -13.69 -2.77
N VAL A 173 2.46 -12.81 -3.74
CA VAL A 173 3.79 -12.33 -4.18
C VAL A 173 4.31 -11.14 -3.36
N LEU A 174 3.43 -10.39 -2.71
CA LEU A 174 3.76 -9.24 -1.86
C LEU A 174 3.08 -9.39 -0.50
N ALA A 175 3.87 -9.36 0.57
CA ALA A 175 3.32 -9.43 1.93
C ALA A 175 2.61 -8.12 2.30
N PRO A 176 1.31 -8.17 2.69
CA PRO A 176 0.58 -6.99 3.13
C PRO A 176 1.19 -6.45 4.42
N ARG A 177 1.16 -5.13 4.58
CA ARG A 177 1.56 -4.45 5.82
C ARG A 177 0.52 -3.39 6.18
N PRO A 178 -0.66 -3.81 6.67
CA PRO A 178 -1.80 -2.90 6.86
C PRO A 178 -1.48 -1.80 7.87
N LEU A 179 -0.80 -2.12 8.97
CA LEU A 179 -0.38 -1.10 9.94
C LEU A 179 0.56 -0.06 9.32
N GLN A 180 1.51 -0.49 8.47
CA GLN A 180 2.38 0.45 7.75
C GLN A 180 1.58 1.34 6.80
N ALA A 181 0.60 0.78 6.10
CA ALA A 181 -0.26 1.54 5.20
C ALA A 181 -1.08 2.60 5.95
N ILE A 182 -1.74 2.20 7.05
CA ILE A 182 -2.51 3.11 7.91
C ILE A 182 -1.62 4.22 8.45
N LEU A 183 -0.46 3.88 9.03
CA LEU A 183 0.45 4.87 9.61
C LEU A 183 0.99 5.85 8.56
N LEU A 184 1.30 5.39 7.34
CA LEU A 184 1.72 6.28 6.26
C LEU A 184 0.57 7.16 5.76
N GLY A 185 -0.65 6.65 5.71
CA GLY A 185 -1.85 7.43 5.38
C GLY A 185 -2.09 8.54 6.40
N VAL A 186 -2.08 8.18 7.70
CA VAL A 186 -2.21 9.15 8.79
C VAL A 186 -1.08 10.17 8.76
N ALA A 187 0.17 9.76 8.55
CA ALA A 187 1.30 10.68 8.46
C ALA A 187 1.18 11.64 7.26
N ALA A 188 0.71 11.15 6.10
CA ALA A 188 0.45 11.98 4.94
C ALA A 188 -0.65 13.02 5.23
N ALA A 189 -1.76 12.60 5.85
CA ALA A 189 -2.83 13.52 6.25
C ALA A 189 -2.36 14.58 7.25
N LEU A 190 -1.59 14.21 8.26
CA LEU A 190 -1.01 15.18 9.20
C LEU A 190 -0.07 16.16 8.51
N GLY A 191 0.72 15.69 7.54
CA GLY A 191 1.55 16.56 6.69
C GLY A 191 0.71 17.52 5.86
N VAL A 192 -0.41 17.06 5.30
CA VAL A 192 -1.38 17.91 4.58
C VAL A 192 -1.97 18.97 5.52
N VAL A 193 -2.42 18.61 6.73
CA VAL A 193 -2.94 19.56 7.71
C VAL A 193 -1.90 20.61 8.09
N ALA A 194 -0.67 20.19 8.37
CA ALA A 194 0.42 21.10 8.75
C ALA A 194 0.77 22.09 7.63
N LEU A 195 0.84 21.61 6.38
CA LEU A 195 1.10 22.48 5.23
C LEU A 195 -0.10 23.39 4.93
N SER A 196 -1.32 22.89 5.06
CA SER A 196 -2.55 23.66 4.91
C SER A 196 -2.57 24.84 5.87
N ALA A 197 -2.23 24.64 7.15
CA ALA A 197 -2.17 25.71 8.14
C ALA A 197 -1.20 26.85 7.76
N GLY A 198 -0.13 26.55 7.03
CA GLY A 198 0.82 27.55 6.54
C GLY A 198 0.41 28.24 5.24
N ILE A 199 -0.38 27.58 4.38
CA ILE A 199 -0.72 28.08 3.04
C ILE A 199 -2.11 28.74 3.01
N ASP A 200 -3.07 28.22 3.78
CA ASP A 200 -4.47 28.67 3.80
C ASP A 200 -4.64 30.17 4.10
N PRO A 201 -3.83 30.83 4.96
CA PRO A 201 -3.93 32.27 5.19
C PRO A 201 -3.66 33.13 3.94
N PHE A 202 -3.02 32.57 2.91
CA PHE A 202 -2.73 33.25 1.65
C PHE A 202 -3.76 32.96 0.55
N LEU A 203 -4.79 32.16 0.85
CA LEU A 203 -5.85 31.89 -0.11
C LEU A 203 -6.75 33.11 -0.32
N PRO A 204 -7.30 33.29 -1.53
CA PRO A 204 -8.30 34.30 -1.77
C PRO A 204 -9.59 33.97 -0.99
N PRO A 205 -10.47 34.95 -0.77
CA PRO A 205 -11.81 34.68 -0.27
C PRO A 205 -12.53 33.63 -1.14
N MET A 206 -13.32 32.77 -0.49
CA MET A 206 -14.11 31.77 -1.21
C MET A 206 -15.18 32.46 -2.07
N LEU A 207 -15.23 32.14 -3.36
CA LEU A 207 -16.26 32.57 -4.29
C LEU A 207 -17.57 31.81 -4.05
N HIS A 208 -17.45 30.49 -3.87
CA HIS A 208 -18.57 29.59 -3.58
C HIS A 208 -18.22 28.76 -2.34
N PRO A 209 -18.51 29.27 -1.12
CA PRO A 209 -18.20 28.54 0.09
C PRO A 209 -19.08 27.27 0.21
N PRO A 210 -18.53 26.17 0.77
CA PRO A 210 -19.32 24.98 1.10
C PRO A 210 -20.51 25.32 2.00
N ALA A 211 -21.57 24.52 1.91
CA ALA A 211 -22.72 24.63 2.78
C ALA A 211 -22.29 24.48 4.26
N LYS A 212 -22.76 25.42 5.10
CA LYS A 212 -22.60 25.29 6.56
C LYS A 212 -23.40 24.08 7.04
N SER A 213 -22.74 23.16 7.72
CA SER A 213 -23.38 21.99 8.32
C SER A 213 -22.83 21.72 9.72
N GLY A 214 -23.51 20.88 10.49
CA GLY A 214 -22.99 20.45 11.79
C GLY A 214 -21.72 19.60 11.62
N ALA A 215 -20.80 19.65 12.60
CA ALA A 215 -19.58 18.85 12.56
C ALA A 215 -19.84 17.35 12.37
N GLY A 216 -20.88 16.80 13.02
CA GLY A 216 -21.27 15.40 12.83
C GLY A 216 -21.76 15.06 11.41
N GLU A 217 -22.50 15.98 10.78
CA GLU A 217 -22.97 15.82 9.41
C GLU A 217 -21.80 15.93 8.41
N SER A 218 -20.93 16.92 8.58
CA SER A 218 -19.68 17.04 7.82
C SER A 218 -18.82 15.78 7.92
N ALA A 219 -18.67 15.25 9.15
CA ALA A 219 -17.89 14.05 9.40
C ALA A 219 -18.52 12.80 8.76
N LEU A 220 -19.84 12.67 8.79
CA LEU A 220 -20.55 11.58 8.12
C LEU A 220 -20.39 11.67 6.59
N ASN A 221 -20.59 12.85 6.01
CA ASN A 221 -20.40 13.08 4.58
C ASN A 221 -18.96 12.80 4.17
N GLY A 222 -17.98 13.23 4.96
CA GLY A 222 -16.56 12.96 4.77
C GLY A 222 -16.22 11.48 4.87
N PHE A 223 -16.80 10.76 5.83
CA PHE A 223 -16.63 9.30 5.95
C PHE A 223 -17.16 8.57 4.70
N LEU A 224 -18.34 8.95 4.21
CA LEU A 224 -18.90 8.35 2.99
C LEU A 224 -18.04 8.68 1.76
N ALA A 225 -17.55 9.91 1.65
CA ALA A 225 -16.62 10.32 0.59
C ALA A 225 -15.27 9.58 0.64
N SER A 226 -14.83 9.16 1.83
CA SER A 226 -13.55 8.43 2.02
C SER A 226 -13.52 7.10 1.25
N PHE A 227 -14.68 6.48 0.98
CA PHE A 227 -14.74 5.30 0.11
C PHE A 227 -14.40 5.65 -1.34
N TYR A 228 -14.79 6.82 -1.83
CA TYR A 228 -14.44 7.26 -3.17
C TYR A 228 -12.95 7.56 -3.29
N GLY A 229 -12.38 8.34 -2.36
CA GLY A 229 -10.94 8.61 -2.32
C GLY A 229 -10.12 7.33 -2.22
N GLY A 230 -10.45 6.51 -1.20
CA GLY A 230 -9.81 5.22 -0.97
C GLY A 230 -9.90 4.25 -2.15
N ILE A 231 -11.03 4.16 -2.86
CA ILE A 231 -11.23 3.15 -3.91
C ILE A 231 -11.06 3.76 -5.30
N ALA A 232 -11.98 4.64 -5.73
CA ALA A 232 -12.07 5.08 -7.12
C ALA A 232 -10.80 5.80 -7.58
N GLU A 233 -10.26 6.69 -6.75
CA GLU A 233 -9.06 7.45 -7.10
C GLU A 233 -7.82 6.53 -7.19
N GLU A 234 -7.69 5.54 -6.30
CA GLU A 234 -6.62 4.55 -6.37
C GLU A 234 -6.73 3.64 -7.60
N LEU A 235 -7.94 3.31 -8.04
CA LEU A 235 -8.13 2.58 -9.31
C LEU A 235 -7.69 3.39 -10.52
N GLN A 236 -8.06 4.67 -10.56
CA GLN A 236 -7.70 5.57 -11.67
C GLN A 236 -6.20 5.84 -11.70
N LEU A 237 -5.63 6.19 -10.56
CA LEU A 237 -4.27 6.73 -10.47
C LEU A 237 -3.22 5.64 -10.34
N ARG A 238 -3.46 4.64 -9.47
CA ARG A 238 -2.46 3.61 -9.17
C ARG A 238 -2.65 2.43 -10.09
N LEU A 239 -3.82 1.80 -10.01
CA LEU A 239 -4.06 0.58 -10.79
C LEU A 239 -3.97 0.85 -12.30
N PHE A 240 -4.58 1.93 -12.80
CA PHE A 240 -4.58 2.26 -14.22
C PHE A 240 -3.41 3.15 -14.63
N LEU A 241 -3.40 4.43 -14.24
CA LEU A 241 -2.51 5.45 -14.81
C LEU A 241 -1.02 5.19 -14.52
N MET A 242 -0.64 4.95 -13.26
CA MET A 242 0.73 4.64 -12.88
C MET A 242 1.20 3.35 -13.55
N THR A 243 0.36 2.30 -13.56
CA THR A 243 0.68 1.04 -14.25
C THR A 243 0.85 1.24 -15.75
N LEU A 244 0.02 2.05 -16.40
CA LEU A 244 0.12 2.40 -17.81
C LEU A 244 1.48 3.03 -18.12
N MET A 245 1.93 4.01 -17.33
CA MET A 245 3.22 4.67 -17.52
C MET A 245 4.38 3.68 -17.41
N VAL A 246 4.38 2.84 -16.37
CA VAL A 246 5.43 1.82 -16.17
C VAL A 246 5.40 0.79 -17.30
N TRP A 247 4.21 0.34 -17.68
CA TRP A 247 3.99 -0.64 -18.74
C TRP A 247 4.43 -0.14 -20.12
N LEU A 248 4.13 1.11 -20.48
CA LEU A 248 4.58 1.72 -21.73
C LEU A 248 6.11 1.71 -21.84
N VAL A 249 6.81 2.15 -20.78
CA VAL A 249 8.28 2.10 -20.75
C VAL A 249 8.78 0.66 -20.88
N ALA A 250 8.14 -0.30 -20.21
CA ALA A 250 8.51 -1.71 -20.25
C ALA A 250 8.39 -2.30 -21.67
N VAL A 251 7.28 -2.02 -22.35
CA VAL A 251 6.98 -2.52 -23.70
C VAL A 251 7.90 -1.86 -24.73
N LEU A 252 8.08 -0.54 -24.67
CA LEU A 252 8.96 0.18 -25.59
C LEU A 252 10.42 -0.28 -25.47
N ARG A 253 10.89 -0.53 -24.25
CA ARG A 253 12.25 -1.01 -23.99
C ARG A 253 12.41 -2.52 -24.10
N LYS A 254 11.32 -3.27 -24.23
CA LYS A 254 11.27 -4.75 -24.18
C LYS A 254 12.03 -5.35 -22.98
N ALA A 255 12.08 -4.62 -21.87
CA ALA A 255 12.90 -4.95 -20.70
C ALA A 255 12.14 -4.68 -19.41
N ARG A 256 12.53 -5.36 -18.33
CA ARG A 256 11.95 -5.11 -17.01
C ARG A 256 12.17 -3.65 -16.58
N PRO A 257 11.13 -2.96 -16.06
CA PRO A 257 11.29 -1.58 -15.61
C PRO A 257 12.27 -1.48 -14.44
N SER A 258 13.20 -0.53 -14.51
CA SER A 258 14.08 -0.22 -13.38
C SER A 258 13.30 0.47 -12.24
N PRO A 259 13.79 0.43 -10.98
CA PRO A 259 13.20 1.17 -9.86
C PRO A 259 12.95 2.66 -10.14
N ARG A 260 13.80 3.30 -10.96
CA ARG A 260 13.65 4.71 -11.37
C ARG A 260 12.37 4.94 -12.18
N VAL A 261 11.96 3.98 -13.01
CA VAL A 261 10.73 4.09 -13.82
C VAL A 261 9.50 4.13 -12.92
N TYR A 262 9.45 3.28 -11.89
CA TYR A 262 8.37 3.33 -10.90
C TYR A 262 8.37 4.66 -10.13
N GLY A 263 9.54 5.13 -9.69
CA GLY A 263 9.65 6.42 -9.00
C GLY A 263 9.12 7.60 -9.81
N ILE A 264 9.49 7.67 -11.11
CA ILE A 264 8.98 8.71 -12.02
C ILE A 264 7.48 8.58 -12.23
N ALA A 265 6.97 7.36 -12.44
CA ALA A 265 5.53 7.13 -12.62
C ALA A 265 4.73 7.51 -11.35
N ILE A 266 5.27 7.24 -10.15
CA ILE A 266 4.67 7.67 -8.88
C ILE A 266 4.61 9.21 -8.81
N ALA A 267 5.72 9.90 -9.11
CA ALA A 267 5.76 11.35 -9.07
C ALA A 267 4.79 11.98 -10.08
N MET A 268 4.75 11.48 -11.32
CA MET A 268 3.83 11.96 -12.34
C MET A 268 2.36 11.70 -11.98
N ALA A 269 2.03 10.51 -11.50
CA ALA A 269 0.67 10.18 -11.07
C ALA A 269 0.24 11.03 -9.86
N ALA A 270 1.15 11.32 -8.93
CA ALA A 270 0.89 12.21 -7.80
C ALA A 270 0.65 13.67 -8.23
N LEU A 271 1.42 14.19 -9.19
CA LEU A 271 1.17 15.51 -9.77
C LEU A 271 -0.18 15.57 -10.48
N LEU A 272 -0.50 14.56 -11.29
CA LEU A 272 -1.79 14.47 -11.98
C LEU A 272 -2.96 14.30 -11.01
N PHE A 273 -2.75 13.64 -9.87
CA PHE A 273 -3.73 13.57 -8.80
C PHE A 273 -4.06 14.96 -8.25
N GLY A 274 -3.04 15.78 -7.98
CA GLY A 274 -3.23 17.15 -7.55
C GLY A 274 -3.87 18.05 -8.62
N VAL A 275 -3.49 17.86 -9.90
CA VAL A 275 -4.14 18.55 -11.02
C VAL A 275 -5.62 18.15 -11.14
N GLY A 276 -5.94 16.87 -10.90
CA GLY A 276 -7.32 16.36 -10.91
C GLY A 276 -8.25 17.04 -9.91
N HIS A 277 -7.70 17.68 -8.87
CA HIS A 277 -8.44 18.42 -7.85
C HIS A 277 -8.69 19.90 -8.20
N LEU A 278 -8.02 20.44 -9.23
CA LEU A 278 -8.18 21.83 -9.63
C LEU A 278 -9.62 22.23 -10.02
N PRO A 279 -10.46 21.39 -10.64
CA PRO A 279 -11.85 21.76 -10.93
C PRO A 279 -12.68 22.05 -9.66
N ALA A 280 -12.46 21.30 -8.58
CA ALA A 280 -13.12 21.56 -7.31
C ALA A 280 -12.56 22.82 -6.64
N ALA A 281 -11.23 22.99 -6.63
CA ALA A 281 -10.59 24.18 -6.09
C ALA A 281 -11.02 25.47 -6.84
N HIS A 282 -11.09 25.41 -8.17
CA HIS A 282 -11.56 26.50 -9.02
C HIS A 282 -12.99 26.92 -8.66
N HIS A 283 -13.87 25.95 -8.38
CA HIS A 283 -15.23 26.28 -7.99
C HIS A 283 -15.28 27.05 -6.66
N VAL A 284 -14.47 26.64 -5.68
CA VAL A 284 -14.50 27.24 -4.34
C VAL A 284 -13.80 28.60 -4.29
N TRP A 285 -12.63 28.73 -4.90
CA TRP A 285 -11.74 29.89 -4.76
C TRP A 285 -11.46 30.66 -6.05
N GLY A 286 -11.84 30.12 -7.22
CA GLY A 286 -11.25 30.54 -8.49
C GLY A 286 -9.86 29.92 -8.70
N LEU A 287 -9.22 30.20 -9.84
CA LEU A 287 -7.83 29.80 -10.08
C LEU A 287 -6.90 31.00 -9.95
N ASP A 288 -6.06 30.98 -8.92
CA ASP A 288 -4.87 31.82 -8.81
C ASP A 288 -3.63 30.94 -8.56
N ALA A 289 -2.45 31.57 -8.51
CA ALA A 289 -1.20 30.85 -8.31
C ALA A 289 -1.14 30.09 -6.96
N VAL A 290 -1.66 30.68 -5.88
CA VAL A 290 -1.65 30.07 -4.54
C VAL A 290 -2.60 28.87 -4.49
N VAL A 291 -3.82 29.00 -5.01
CA VAL A 291 -4.82 27.93 -5.12
C VAL A 291 -4.28 26.76 -5.93
N VAL A 292 -3.62 27.03 -7.06
CA VAL A 292 -3.02 25.98 -7.90
C VAL A 292 -1.89 25.29 -7.17
N VAL A 293 -0.92 26.04 -6.63
CA VAL A 293 0.22 25.48 -5.90
C VAL A 293 -0.25 24.66 -4.71
N ARG A 294 -1.14 25.20 -3.88
CA ARG A 294 -1.72 24.52 -2.73
C ARG A 294 -2.37 23.20 -3.14
N THR A 295 -3.31 23.27 -4.08
CA THR A 295 -4.11 22.12 -4.49
C THR A 295 -3.22 21.03 -5.08
N VAL A 296 -2.28 21.38 -5.95
CA VAL A 296 -1.37 20.40 -6.54
C VAL A 296 -0.43 19.83 -5.48
N LEU A 297 0.17 20.66 -4.64
CA LEU A 297 1.16 20.25 -3.64
C LEU A 297 0.57 19.29 -2.60
N LEU A 298 -0.53 19.68 -1.95
CA LEU A 298 -1.12 18.91 -0.85
C LEU A 298 -1.55 17.51 -1.30
N ASN A 299 -2.21 17.43 -2.45
CA ASN A 299 -2.62 16.15 -3.04
C ASN A 299 -1.42 15.34 -3.53
N SER A 300 -0.40 15.98 -4.13
CA SER A 300 0.80 15.28 -4.60
C SER A 300 1.55 14.61 -3.46
N ILE A 301 1.70 15.27 -2.31
CA ILE A 301 2.44 14.70 -1.16
C ILE A 301 1.78 13.42 -0.66
N ALA A 302 0.46 13.44 -0.46
CA ALA A 302 -0.29 12.23 -0.14
C ALA A 302 -0.15 11.18 -1.25
N GLY A 303 -0.23 11.64 -2.50
CA GLY A 303 -0.17 10.78 -3.66
C GLY A 303 1.17 10.04 -3.84
N LEU A 304 2.29 10.63 -3.41
CA LEU A 304 3.60 9.98 -3.38
C LEU A 304 3.61 8.78 -2.42
N ALA A 305 3.02 8.93 -1.23
CA ALA A 305 2.94 7.86 -0.24
C ALA A 305 2.10 6.68 -0.76
N PHE A 306 0.93 6.96 -1.33
CA PHE A 306 0.03 5.93 -1.87
C PHE A 306 0.65 5.23 -3.08
N GLY A 307 1.30 5.97 -3.99
CA GLY A 307 2.00 5.40 -5.13
C GLY A 307 3.17 4.49 -4.72
N TRP A 308 3.92 4.88 -3.68
CA TRP A 308 4.98 4.03 -3.13
C TRP A 308 4.42 2.74 -2.51
N LEU A 309 3.32 2.83 -1.76
CA LEU A 309 2.63 1.66 -1.21
C LEU A 309 2.11 0.75 -2.31
N TYR A 310 1.51 1.31 -3.37
CA TYR A 310 1.07 0.52 -4.52
C TYR A 310 2.22 -0.27 -5.13
N TRP A 311 3.37 0.38 -5.35
CA TRP A 311 4.55 -0.29 -5.90
C TRP A 311 5.12 -1.37 -4.97
N LYS A 312 5.19 -1.12 -3.66
CA LYS A 312 5.87 -2.01 -2.71
C LYS A 312 4.96 -3.07 -2.09
N ARG A 313 3.65 -2.85 -2.10
CA ARG A 313 2.68 -3.63 -1.33
C ARG A 313 1.37 -3.94 -2.05
N GLY A 314 1.14 -3.36 -3.23
CA GLY A 314 -0.07 -3.60 -4.03
C GLY A 314 -1.22 -2.64 -3.72
N LEU A 315 -2.27 -2.76 -4.53
CA LEU A 315 -3.42 -1.85 -4.56
C LEU A 315 -4.09 -1.70 -3.20
N GLU A 316 -4.33 -2.81 -2.50
CA GLU A 316 -5.12 -2.82 -1.27
C GLU A 316 -4.46 -2.01 -0.15
N MET A 317 -3.13 -1.96 -0.12
CA MET A 317 -2.42 -1.13 0.85
C MET A 317 -2.44 0.36 0.47
N ALA A 318 -2.49 0.69 -0.82
CA ALA A 318 -2.68 2.07 -1.26
C ALA A 318 -4.10 2.57 -0.93
N ILE A 319 -5.12 1.75 -1.19
CA ILE A 319 -6.52 1.97 -0.79
C ILE A 319 -6.62 2.21 0.71
N LEU A 320 -6.03 1.32 1.53
CA LEU A 320 -6.10 1.44 2.98
C LEU A 320 -5.41 2.71 3.50
N ALA A 321 -4.27 3.08 2.93
CA ALA A 321 -3.56 4.30 3.31
C ALA A 321 -4.35 5.56 2.96
N HIS A 322 -4.90 5.62 1.74
CA HIS A 322 -5.71 6.76 1.30
C HIS A 322 -6.97 6.89 2.14
N PHE A 323 -7.73 5.80 2.30
CA PHE A 323 -8.90 5.79 3.19
C PHE A 323 -8.55 6.29 4.60
N SER A 324 -7.42 5.85 5.16
CA SER A 324 -6.96 6.31 6.49
C SER A 324 -6.63 7.80 6.52
N ALA A 325 -6.06 8.35 5.44
CA ALA A 325 -5.81 9.78 5.30
C ALA A 325 -7.13 10.56 5.29
N ASP A 326 -8.13 10.08 4.54
CA ASP A 326 -9.45 10.72 4.45
C ASP A 326 -10.19 10.71 5.78
N ILE A 327 -10.07 9.64 6.59
CA ILE A 327 -10.61 9.64 7.95
C ILE A 327 -10.02 10.79 8.78
N VAL A 328 -8.71 11.04 8.68
CA VAL A 328 -8.10 12.16 9.39
C VAL A 328 -8.60 13.51 8.86
N LEU A 329 -8.61 13.69 7.54
CA LEU A 329 -8.90 14.98 6.89
C LEU A 329 -10.40 15.34 6.87
N HIS A 330 -11.26 14.35 6.67
CA HIS A 330 -12.68 14.56 6.37
C HIS A 330 -13.61 14.09 7.49
N VAL A 331 -13.10 13.34 8.49
CA VAL A 331 -13.89 12.93 9.67
C VAL A 331 -13.35 13.59 10.93
N LEU A 332 -12.09 13.36 11.27
CA LEU A 332 -11.52 13.85 12.53
C LEU A 332 -11.32 15.36 12.53
N ALA A 333 -10.78 15.95 11.46
CA ALA A 333 -10.53 17.39 11.41
C ALA A 333 -11.81 18.24 11.59
N PRO A 334 -12.93 17.97 10.91
CA PRO A 334 -14.20 18.69 11.16
C PRO A 334 -14.73 18.54 12.58
N LEU A 335 -14.54 17.37 13.22
CA LEU A 335 -14.98 17.12 14.59
C LEU A 335 -14.14 17.90 15.61
N VAL A 336 -12.83 18.02 15.38
CA VAL A 336 -11.91 18.72 16.28
C VAL A 336 -11.97 20.24 16.07
N ALA A 337 -12.12 20.72 14.84
CA ALA A 337 -12.17 22.16 14.53
C ALA A 337 -13.36 22.89 15.16
N LYS A 338 -14.41 22.18 15.60
CA LYS A 338 -15.55 22.73 16.34
C LYS A 338 -15.36 22.69 17.87
N ALA A 339 -14.37 21.93 18.35
CA ALA A 339 -14.05 21.79 19.77
C ALA A 339 -13.01 22.81 20.27
N ALA A 340 -12.42 23.60 19.37
CA ALA A 340 -11.51 24.71 19.63
C ALA A 340 -12.20 26.04 19.37
#